data_AF-A0A1H9T5H6-F1
#
_entry.id   AF-A0A1H9T5H6-F1
#
_cell.length_a   1.000
_cell.length_b   1.000
_cell.length_c   1.000
_cell.angle_alpha   90.00
_cell.angle_beta   90.00
_cell.angle_gamma   90.00
#
_symmetry.space_group_name_H-M   'P 1'
#
loop_
_entity.id
_entity.type
_entity.pdbx_description
1 polymer ?
#
loop_
_entity_poly.entity_id
_entity_poly.type
_entity_poly.pdbx_seq_one_letter_code
_entity_poly.pdbx_strand_id
1 'polypeptide(L)'
;MNRSNVDTFEKLSGQLLSIYEEISLLSKKSPNDAVNKFKLKFVNKLLSQSNDYLADKYKPFDDFDNFDEDDVPQNSDVVFILSQYLQCFEKQRADNVVIRNGAWYWRVEGNENDKVDDDGMVLIRTVKPKKLKD
;
A
#
# COMPACT_ATOMS: atom_id res chain seq x y z
N MET A 1 7.36 -3.02 14.38
CA MET A 1 6.21 -3.40 13.50
C MET A 1 5.51 -4.56 14.18
N ASN A 2 4.20 -4.51 14.39
CA ASN A 2 3.43 -5.56 15.06
C ASN A 2 2.33 -6.13 14.13
N ARG A 3 1.55 -7.08 14.64
CA ARG A 3 0.43 -7.71 13.89
C ARG A 3 -0.59 -6.69 13.36
N SER A 4 -0.97 -5.70 14.17
CA SER A 4 -1.93 -4.67 13.76
C SER A 4 -1.42 -3.82 12.62
N ASN A 5 -0.11 -3.55 12.57
CA ASN A 5 0.50 -2.88 11.43
C ASN A 5 0.36 -3.74 10.16
N VAL A 6 0.62 -5.04 10.24
CA VAL A 6 0.45 -5.97 9.10
C VAL A 6 -1.00 -6.04 8.63
N ASP A 7 -1.97 -6.10 9.54
CA ASP A 7 -3.39 -6.10 9.16
C ASP A 7 -3.79 -4.79 8.44
N THR A 8 -3.27 -3.66 8.93
CA THR A 8 -3.47 -2.35 8.30
C THR A 8 -2.80 -2.29 6.93
N PHE A 9 -1.59 -2.83 6.80
CA PHE A 9 -0.86 -2.95 5.54
C PHE A 9 -1.68 -3.71 4.50
N GLU A 10 -2.13 -4.93 4.82
CA GLU A 10 -2.80 -5.80 3.85
C GLU A 10 -4.14 -5.19 3.42
N LYS A 11 -4.84 -4.56 4.36
CA LYS A 11 -6.08 -3.83 4.06
C LYS A 11 -5.85 -2.65 3.13
N LEU A 12 -4.93 -1.74 3.46
CA LEU A 12 -4.69 -0.54 2.66
C LEU A 12 -4.14 -0.88 1.28
N SER A 13 -3.10 -1.73 1.22
CA SER A 13 -2.49 -2.13 -0.05
C SER A 13 -3.48 -2.88 -0.96
N GLY A 14 -4.33 -3.76 -0.40
CA GLY A 14 -5.38 -4.45 -1.14
C GLY A 14 -6.45 -3.50 -1.68
N GLN A 15 -6.91 -2.53 -0.88
CA GLN A 15 -7.87 -1.53 -1.32
C GLN A 15 -7.29 -0.59 -2.38
N LEU A 16 -6.05 -0.14 -2.22
CA LEU A 16 -5.33 0.65 -3.23
C LEU A 16 -5.19 -0.12 -4.54
N LEU A 17 -4.85 -1.41 -4.48
CA LEU A 17 -4.70 -2.25 -5.68
C LEU A 17 -6.04 -2.37 -6.42
N SER A 18 -7.13 -2.60 -5.70
CA SER A 18 -8.46 -2.69 -6.29
C SER A 18 -8.87 -1.39 -7.00
N ILE A 19 -8.64 -0.22 -6.37
CA ILE A 19 -8.95 1.06 -7.00
C ILE A 19 -8.01 1.32 -8.19
N TYR A 20 -6.71 1.05 -8.05
CA TYR A 20 -5.76 1.18 -9.14
C TYR A 20 -6.18 0.37 -10.37
N GLU A 21 -6.60 -0.88 -10.19
CA GLU A 21 -7.08 -1.74 -11.28
C GLU A 21 -8.34 -1.17 -11.95
N GLU A 22 -9.30 -0.68 -11.15
CA GLU A 22 -10.52 -0.06 -11.67
C GLU A 22 -10.22 1.21 -12.48
N ILE A 23 -9.47 2.16 -11.92
CA ILE A 23 -9.14 3.41 -12.62
C ILE A 23 -8.21 3.13 -13.81
N SER A 24 -7.32 2.13 -13.74
CA SER A 24 -6.49 1.71 -14.87
C SER A 24 -7.33 1.25 -16.06
N LEU A 25 -8.45 0.56 -15.82
CA LEU A 25 -9.37 0.18 -16.90
C LEU A 25 -10.07 1.39 -17.52
N LEU A 26 -10.40 2.42 -16.73
CA LEU A 26 -10.96 3.68 -17.22
C LEU A 26 -9.90 4.47 -18.01
N SER A 27 -8.71 4.63 -17.45
CA SER A 27 -7.59 5.34 -18.07
C SER A 27 -7.18 4.74 -19.42
N LYS A 28 -7.24 3.42 -19.58
CA LYS A 28 -7.01 2.78 -20.89
C LYS A 28 -8.01 3.19 -21.97
N LYS A 29 -9.24 3.53 -21.60
CA LYS A 29 -10.31 3.93 -22.53
C LYS A 29 -10.35 5.44 -22.72
N SER A 30 -10.23 6.18 -21.63
CA SER A 30 -10.30 7.64 -21.61
C SER A 30 -9.35 8.22 -20.55
N PRO A 31 -8.05 8.32 -20.88
CA PRO A 31 -7.02 8.76 -19.92
C PRO A 31 -7.25 10.19 -19.45
N ASN A 32 -7.71 11.07 -20.35
CA ASN A 32 -7.90 12.50 -20.11
C ASN A 32 -9.28 12.85 -19.52
N ASP A 33 -10.16 11.86 -19.30
CA ASP A 33 -11.46 12.11 -18.68
C ASP A 33 -11.27 12.38 -17.19
N ALA A 34 -12.05 13.33 -16.69
CA ALA A 34 -12.13 13.64 -15.27
C ALA A 34 -12.58 12.42 -14.44
N VAL A 35 -11.91 12.18 -13.31
CA VAL A 35 -12.40 11.22 -12.32
C VAL A 35 -13.63 11.80 -11.64
N ASN A 36 -14.71 11.03 -11.56
CA ASN A 36 -15.91 11.51 -10.89
C ASN A 36 -15.67 11.76 -9.39
N LYS A 37 -16.33 12.78 -8.85
CA LYS A 37 -16.20 13.24 -7.46
C LYS A 37 -16.42 12.13 -6.42
N PHE A 38 -17.38 11.22 -6.68
CA PHE A 38 -17.68 10.11 -5.78
C PHE A 38 -16.46 9.16 -5.64
N LYS A 39 -15.84 8.76 -6.75
CA LYS A 39 -14.64 7.90 -6.73
C LYS A 39 -13.43 8.63 -6.15
N LEU A 40 -13.24 9.90 -6.54
CA LEU A 40 -12.11 10.71 -6.08
C LEU A 40 -12.10 10.83 -4.54
N LYS A 41 -13.27 10.97 -3.91
CA LYS A 41 -13.39 10.95 -2.43
C LYS A 41 -12.77 9.71 -1.80
N PHE A 42 -13.01 8.51 -2.36
CA PHE A 42 -12.46 7.27 -1.82
C PHE A 42 -10.98 7.09 -2.14
N VAL A 43 -10.54 7.55 -3.33
CA VAL A 43 -9.12 7.65 -3.69
C VAL A 43 -8.39 8.50 -2.65
N ASN A 44 -8.84 9.74 -2.41
CA ASN A 44 -8.22 10.65 -1.45
C ASN A 44 -8.24 10.11 -0.02
N LYS A 45 -9.31 9.43 0.39
CA LYS A 45 -9.37 8.76 1.69
C LYS A 45 -8.27 7.70 1.83
N LEU A 46 -8.07 6.84 0.83
CA LEU A 46 -7.03 5.83 0.88
C LEU A 46 -5.63 6.43 0.80
N LEU A 47 -5.42 7.49 0.00
CA LEU A 47 -4.14 8.19 -0.09
C LEU A 47 -3.75 8.80 1.26
N SER A 48 -4.67 9.50 1.91
CA SER A 48 -4.45 10.07 3.26
C SER A 48 -4.12 8.98 4.29
N GLN A 49 -4.91 7.89 4.34
CA GLN A 49 -4.61 6.77 5.25
C GLN A 49 -3.26 6.09 4.94
N SER A 50 -2.88 6.07 3.67
CA SER A 50 -1.60 5.51 3.25
C SER A 50 -0.43 6.41 3.62
N ASN A 51 -0.59 7.73 3.54
CA ASN A 51 0.43 8.68 4.00
C ASN A 51 0.69 8.53 5.49
N ASP A 52 -0.38 8.48 6.29
CA ASP A 52 -0.27 8.26 7.73
C ASP A 52 0.46 6.95 8.06
N TYR A 53 0.17 5.89 7.29
CA TYR A 53 0.73 4.56 7.53
C TYR A 53 2.16 4.39 7.02
N LEU A 54 2.47 4.90 5.84
CA LEU A 54 3.80 4.82 5.23
C LEU A 54 4.79 5.75 5.91
N ALA A 55 4.31 6.87 6.47
CA ALA A 55 5.09 7.95 7.06
C ALA A 55 6.20 8.45 6.12
N ASP A 56 7.06 9.35 6.60
CA ASP A 56 8.12 9.96 5.79
C ASP A 56 9.09 8.93 5.18
N LYS A 57 9.24 7.77 5.81
CA LYS A 57 10.18 6.73 5.36
C LYS A 57 9.75 6.09 4.02
N TYR A 58 8.45 5.90 3.81
CA TYR A 58 7.94 5.18 2.63
C TYR A 58 6.93 5.97 1.82
N LYS A 59 6.52 7.17 2.23
CA LYS A 59 5.67 8.04 1.41
C LYS A 59 6.33 8.28 0.05
N PRO A 60 5.60 8.20 -1.08
CA PRO A 60 6.19 8.35 -2.41
C PRO A 60 6.63 9.79 -2.71
N PHE A 61 5.89 10.77 -2.19
CA PHE A 61 6.07 12.19 -2.49
C PHE A 61 5.81 12.99 -1.22
N ASP A 62 6.77 13.79 -0.79
CA ASP A 62 6.65 14.57 0.45
C ASP A 62 5.61 15.69 0.30
N ASP A 63 5.47 16.24 -0.91
CA ASP A 63 4.64 17.38 -1.29
C ASP A 63 3.24 17.02 -1.82
N PHE A 64 2.86 15.74 -1.79
CA PHE A 64 1.54 15.29 -2.23
C PHE A 64 0.81 14.52 -1.13
N ASP A 65 -0.37 15.01 -0.76
CA ASP A 65 -1.24 14.37 0.23
C ASP A 65 -2.51 13.79 -0.36
N ASN A 66 -3.14 14.52 -1.28
CA ASN A 66 -4.38 14.14 -1.95
C ASN A 66 -4.56 14.97 -3.23
N PHE A 67 -5.50 14.55 -4.07
CA PHE A 67 -5.92 15.35 -5.22
C PHE A 67 -6.89 16.44 -4.78
N ASP A 68 -6.72 17.66 -5.30
CA ASP A 68 -7.75 18.67 -5.22
C ASP A 68 -8.93 18.29 -6.14
N GLU A 69 -10.15 18.41 -5.63
CA GLU A 69 -11.37 18.14 -6.40
C GLU A 69 -11.62 19.22 -7.45
N ASP A 70 -11.18 20.46 -7.17
CA ASP A 70 -11.34 21.60 -8.07
C ASP A 70 -10.34 21.59 -9.24
N ASP A 71 -9.23 20.86 -9.10
CA ASP A 71 -8.23 20.65 -10.17
C ASP A 71 -8.67 19.61 -11.21
N VAL A 72 -9.81 18.94 -11.00
CA VAL A 72 -10.42 17.97 -11.94
C VAL A 72 -9.41 16.92 -12.42
N PRO A 73 -8.87 16.08 -11.51
CA PRO A 73 -7.82 15.13 -11.85
C PRO A 73 -8.30 14.13 -12.90
N GLN A 74 -7.41 13.78 -13.83
CA GLN A 74 -7.71 12.85 -14.92
C GLN A 74 -7.49 11.40 -14.49
N ASN A 75 -8.13 10.45 -15.18
CA ASN A 75 -7.94 9.03 -14.93
C ASN A 75 -6.44 8.64 -14.98
N SER A 76 -5.66 9.18 -15.92
CA SER A 76 -4.21 8.92 -16.01
C SER A 76 -3.43 9.42 -14.80
N ASP A 77 -3.79 10.58 -14.25
CA ASP A 77 -3.10 11.18 -13.10
C ASP A 77 -3.33 10.33 -11.85
N VAL A 78 -4.58 9.90 -11.65
CA VAL A 78 -4.95 9.03 -10.53
C VAL A 78 -4.26 7.67 -10.64
N VAL A 79 -4.17 7.07 -11.84
CA VAL A 79 -3.41 5.83 -12.05
C VAL A 79 -1.93 6.02 -11.73
N PHE A 80 -1.35 7.13 -12.19
CA PHE A 80 0.05 7.45 -11.94
C PHE A 80 0.33 7.50 -10.43
N ILE A 81 -0.42 8.28 -9.65
CA ILE A 81 -0.23 8.40 -8.20
C ILE A 81 -0.46 7.05 -7.50
N LEU A 82 -1.59 6.37 -7.77
CA LEU A 82 -1.88 5.09 -7.12
C LEU A 82 -0.79 4.04 -7.36
N SER A 83 -0.17 4.05 -8.55
CA SER A 83 0.94 3.14 -8.85
C SER A 83 2.17 3.38 -7.96
N GLN A 84 2.48 4.63 -7.62
CA GLN A 84 3.62 4.97 -6.75
C GLN A 84 3.36 4.51 -5.31
N TYR A 85 2.16 4.74 -4.80
CA TYR A 85 1.78 4.24 -3.47
C TYR A 85 1.88 2.71 -3.39
N LEU A 86 1.39 1.98 -4.40
CA LEU A 86 1.53 0.52 -4.45
C LEU A 86 2.99 0.07 -4.46
N GLN A 87 3.89 0.79 -5.15
CA GLN A 87 5.33 0.50 -5.11
C GLN A 87 5.95 0.74 -3.73
N CYS A 88 5.48 1.75 -3.00
CA CYS A 88 5.94 2.05 -1.65
C CYS A 88 5.48 1.01 -0.63
N PHE A 89 4.22 0.57 -0.68
CA PHE A 89 3.75 -0.57 0.12
C PHE A 89 4.59 -1.81 -0.19
N GLU A 90 4.85 -2.11 -1.47
CA GLU A 90 5.69 -3.25 -1.85
C GLU A 90 7.13 -3.13 -1.32
N LYS A 91 7.71 -1.93 -1.32
CA LYS A 91 9.03 -1.68 -0.71
C LYS A 91 9.01 -1.93 0.79
N GLN A 92 8.01 -1.41 1.50
CA GLN A 92 7.87 -1.63 2.95
C GLN A 92 7.68 -3.12 3.25
N ARG A 93 6.93 -3.87 2.44
CA ARG A 93 6.85 -5.34 2.55
C ARG A 93 8.22 -5.97 2.41
N ALA A 94 8.93 -5.68 1.31
CA ALA A 94 10.26 -6.25 1.05
C ALA A 94 11.26 -6.01 2.19
N ASP A 95 11.20 -4.85 2.85
CA ASP A 95 12.10 -4.50 3.95
C ASP A 95 11.79 -5.20 5.28
N ASN A 96 10.58 -5.73 5.45
CA ASN A 96 10.10 -6.24 6.74
C ASN A 96 9.72 -7.72 6.69
N VAL A 97 10.03 -8.41 5.58
CA VAL A 97 9.81 -9.84 5.46
C VAL A 97 11.11 -10.62 5.37
N VAL A 98 11.05 -11.86 5.84
CA VAL A 98 12.17 -12.81 5.84
C VAL A 98 11.73 -14.11 5.20
N ILE A 99 12.70 -14.86 4.66
CA ILE A 99 12.48 -16.22 4.15
C ILE A 99 12.81 -17.25 5.23
N ARG A 100 11.88 -18.19 5.44
CA ARG A 100 12.04 -19.35 6.34
C ARG A 100 11.44 -20.58 5.66
N ASN A 101 12.22 -21.65 5.54
CA ASN A 101 11.79 -22.91 4.92
C ASN A 101 11.10 -22.72 3.55
N GLY A 102 11.62 -21.79 2.72
CA GLY A 102 11.10 -21.50 1.39
C GLY A 102 9.80 -20.67 1.34
N ALA A 103 9.27 -20.24 2.49
CA ALA A 103 8.11 -19.34 2.57
C ALA A 103 8.50 -17.97 3.12
N TRP A 104 7.74 -16.95 2.73
CA TRP A 104 7.94 -15.57 3.16
C TRP A 104 7.06 -15.24 4.36
N TYR A 105 7.64 -14.53 5.32
CA TYR A 105 6.98 -14.14 6.55
C TYR A 105 7.32 -12.70 6.91
N TRP A 106 6.31 -11.93 7.30
CA TRP A 106 6.55 -10.74 8.11
C TRP A 106 7.19 -11.17 9.42
N ARG A 107 8.27 -10.51 9.83
CA ARG A 107 8.85 -10.68 11.16
C ARG A 107 8.46 -9.47 12.01
N VAL A 108 7.56 -9.67 12.96
CA VAL A 108 6.94 -8.58 13.73
C VAL A 108 7.02 -8.84 15.23
N GLU A 109 6.96 -7.79 16.02
CA GLU A 109 6.88 -7.89 17.48
C GLU A 109 5.58 -8.62 17.88
N GLY A 110 5.70 -9.59 18.77
CA GLY A 110 4.56 -10.30 19.35
C GLY A 110 3.92 -9.52 20.50
N ASN A 111 2.64 -9.80 20.74
CA ASN A 111 1.91 -9.29 21.89
C ASN A 111 1.96 -10.30 23.06
N GLU A 112 1.43 -9.92 24.23
CA GLU A 112 1.41 -10.75 25.45
C GLU A 112 0.84 -12.17 25.25
N ASN A 113 -0.05 -12.34 24.27
CA ASN A 113 -0.72 -13.61 23.97
C ASN A 113 -0.06 -14.41 22.84
N ASP A 114 0.96 -13.87 22.18
CA ASP A 114 1.64 -14.56 21.09
C ASP A 114 2.71 -15.52 21.61
N LYS A 115 2.89 -16.64 20.92
CA LYS A 115 4.09 -17.48 21.07
C LYS A 115 5.20 -16.85 20.24
N VAL A 116 6.19 -16.30 20.91
CA VAL A 116 7.30 -15.54 20.30
C VAL A 116 8.59 -16.35 20.24
N ASP A 117 9.51 -15.96 19.35
CA ASP A 117 10.90 -16.43 19.36
C ASP A 117 11.72 -15.79 20.49
N ASP A 118 13.01 -16.17 20.61
CA ASP A 118 13.91 -15.65 21.65
C ASP A 118 14.10 -14.12 21.61
N ASP A 119 13.79 -13.48 20.47
CA ASP A 119 13.85 -12.03 20.30
C ASP A 119 12.47 -11.36 20.51
N GLY A 120 11.44 -12.10 20.93
CA GLY A 120 10.09 -11.56 21.12
C GLY A 120 9.29 -11.39 19.82
N MET A 121 9.68 -12.08 18.74
CA MET A 121 9.10 -11.88 17.41
C MET A 121 8.16 -13.03 16.99
N VAL A 122 7.21 -12.69 16.12
CA VAL A 122 6.22 -13.57 15.50
C VAL A 122 6.39 -13.53 13.99
N LEU A 123 6.19 -14.69 13.36
CA LEU A 123 6.17 -14.83 11.91
C LEU A 123 4.74 -14.88 11.39
N ILE A 124 4.38 -13.94 10.51
CA ILE A 124 3.07 -13.91 9.84
C ILE A 124 3.29 -14.19 8.35
N ARG A 125 2.66 -15.25 7.83
CA ARG A 125 2.85 -15.69 6.45
C ARG A 125 2.41 -14.61 5.45
N THR A 126 3.18 -14.44 4.39
CA THR A 126 2.93 -13.47 3.30
C THR A 126 3.33 -14.03 1.95
N VAL A 127 2.92 -13.35 0.89
CA VAL A 127 3.41 -13.55 -0.48
C VAL A 127 4.88 -13.12 -0.61
N LYS A 128 5.56 -13.67 -1.62
CA LYS A 128 6.90 -13.24 -2.03
C LYS A 128 6.86 -11.76 -2.46
N PRO A 129 7.75 -10.89 -1.93
CA PRO A 129 7.86 -9.53 -2.44
C PRO A 129 8.31 -9.50 -3.90
N LYS A 130 7.68 -8.65 -4.70
CA LYS A 130 7.84 -8.53 -6.16
C LYS A 130 9.27 -8.16 -6.57
N LYS A 131 10.03 -7.48 -5.72
CA LYS A 131 11.39 -6.97 -6.03
C LYS A 131 12.53 -7.87 -5.57
N LEU A 132 12.24 -9.04 -5.01
CA LEU A 132 13.28 -9.98 -4.56
C LEU A 132 13.55 -11.02 -5.64
N LYS A 133 14.81 -11.09 -6.09
CA LYS A 133 15.29 -12.16 -6.98
C LYS A 133 15.28 -13.50 -6.24
N ASP A 134 15.03 -14.58 -6.98
CA ASP A 134 15.19 -15.95 -6.48
C ASP A 134 16.65 -16.27 -6.14
#